data_AF-A0A524M2V8-F1
#
_entry.id   AF-A0A524M2V8-F1
#
_cell.length_a   1.000
_cell.length_b   1.000
_cell.length_c   1.000
_cell.angle_alpha   90.00
_cell.angle_beta   90.00
_cell.angle_gamma   90.00
#
_symmetry.space_group_name_H-M   'P 1'
#
loop_
_entity.id
_entity.type
_entity.pdbx_description
1 polymer ?
#
loop_
_entity_poly.entity_id
_entity_poly.type
_entity_poly.pdbx_seq_one_letter_code
_entity_poly.pdbx_strand_id
1 'polypeptide(L)'
;MEEILKTGSILKDLSEEQQLAEVFLTPSSSLLLERMQIEGIEKAAKLSIWLRTQVQNDDIDLREAMAPLMDSGVVRVELLGKTSEIVFLVKDVFGYRELPGDSILKTRETIPTIAAKYEGFVTEFFSPPPPNKGYNPTIQVDDPNSPILEDREKISRILADRIQYRVMTSLREQPLSIADISQKTSLPKSIVQKVLFALEAERVAIRFEEEDLWGLLTNPRIETFLPEYVLPIISKKLSEKEISPEAARRHLELLIQTWGVTK
;
A
#
# COMPACT_ATOMS: atom_id res chain seq x y z
N MET A 1 18.38 -0.92 17.71
CA MET A 1 18.94 -0.21 16.54
C MET A 1 20.44 -0.48 16.37
N GLU A 2 21.25 -0.43 17.43
CA GLU A 2 22.69 -0.69 17.35
C GLU A 2 23.08 -2.11 16.86
N GLU A 3 22.27 -3.14 17.13
CA GLU A 3 22.55 -4.50 16.63
C GLU A 3 22.35 -4.64 15.11
N ILE A 4 21.45 -3.87 14.49
CA ILE A 4 21.13 -3.97 13.06
C ILE A 4 22.22 -3.28 12.21
N LEU A 5 22.84 -2.23 12.75
CA LEU A 5 23.97 -1.55 12.12
C LEU A 5 25.24 -2.41 12.10
N LYS A 6 25.41 -3.35 13.04
CA LYS A 6 26.57 -4.26 13.09
C LYS A 6 26.55 -5.37 12.04
N THR A 7 25.38 -5.73 11.49
CA THR A 7 25.25 -6.88 10.58
C THR A 7 25.41 -6.52 9.10
N GLY A 8 25.71 -5.27 8.75
CA GLY A 8 26.14 -4.89 7.39
C GLY A 8 25.21 -5.31 6.24
N SER A 9 23.94 -5.56 6.52
CA SER A 9 22.95 -5.86 5.48
C SER A 9 22.61 -4.56 4.80
N ILE A 10 23.25 -4.31 3.65
CA ILE A 10 22.92 -3.29 2.67
C ILE A 10 21.40 -3.17 2.60
N LEU A 11 20.88 -2.07 3.13
CA LEU A 11 19.48 -1.71 3.03
C LEU A 11 19.22 -1.42 1.55
N LYS A 12 18.86 -2.47 0.78
CA LYS A 12 18.40 -2.36 -0.61
C LYS A 12 17.35 -1.24 -0.73
N ASP A 13 17.24 -0.68 -1.92
CA ASP A 13 16.12 0.18 -2.29
C ASP A 13 14.80 -0.50 -1.93
N LEU A 14 13.81 0.30 -1.53
CA LEU A 14 12.46 -0.17 -1.20
C LEU A 14 11.87 -0.94 -2.37
N SER A 15 11.16 -2.04 -2.11
CA SER A 15 10.41 -2.71 -3.18
C SER A 15 9.29 -1.79 -3.68
N GLU A 16 8.76 -2.05 -4.88
CA GLU A 16 7.64 -1.28 -5.43
C GLU A 16 6.44 -1.22 -4.45
N GLU A 17 6.12 -2.35 -3.82
CA GLU A 17 5.07 -2.45 -2.79
C GLU A 17 5.34 -1.54 -1.58
N GLN A 18 6.60 -1.43 -1.15
CA GLN A 18 6.98 -0.54 -0.05
C GLN A 18 6.95 0.93 -0.48
N GLN A 19 7.38 1.26 -1.70
CA GLN A 19 7.28 2.63 -2.24
C GLN A 19 5.83 3.09 -2.35
N LEU A 20 4.91 2.21 -2.75
CA LEU A 20 3.49 2.50 -2.78
C LEU A 20 2.92 2.71 -1.36
N ALA A 21 3.41 1.95 -0.37
CA ALA A 21 3.01 2.13 1.02
C ALA A 21 3.37 3.51 1.58
N GLU A 22 4.47 4.10 1.14
CA GLU A 22 4.87 5.46 1.57
C GLU A 22 3.85 6.54 1.22
N VAL A 23 3.03 6.33 0.16
CA VAL A 23 1.96 7.25 -0.23
C VAL A 23 0.95 7.45 0.88
N PHE A 24 0.71 6.45 1.73
CA PHE A 24 -0.28 6.52 2.81
C PHE A 24 0.34 6.80 4.19
N LEU A 25 1.66 6.97 4.29
CA LEU A 25 2.31 7.27 5.56
C LEU A 25 2.17 8.73 5.97
N THR A 26 2.00 9.64 5.01
CA THR A 26 1.78 11.06 5.30
C THR A 26 0.34 11.46 4.96
N PRO A 27 -0.33 12.24 5.82
CA PRO A 27 -1.67 12.73 5.52
C PRO A 27 -1.70 13.58 4.24
N SER A 28 -0.66 14.37 3.99
CA SER A 28 -0.58 15.25 2.82
C SER A 28 -0.49 14.47 1.50
N SER A 29 0.32 13.42 1.43
CA SER A 29 0.40 12.57 0.23
C SER A 29 -0.91 11.82 -0.02
N SER A 30 -1.56 11.34 1.05
CA SER A 30 -2.87 10.68 0.95
C SER A 30 -3.95 11.63 0.42
N LEU A 31 -4.02 12.85 0.96
CA LEU A 31 -4.95 13.90 0.49
C LEU A 31 -4.69 14.28 -0.97
N LEU A 32 -3.42 14.38 -1.37
CA LEU A 32 -3.06 14.67 -2.76
C LEU A 32 -3.47 13.53 -3.69
N LEU A 33 -3.33 12.27 -3.28
CA LEU A 33 -3.84 11.13 -4.05
C LEU A 33 -5.35 11.24 -4.23
N GLU A 34 -6.12 11.43 -3.15
CA GLU A 34 -7.58 11.57 -3.21
C GLU A 34 -8.01 12.73 -4.12
N ARG A 35 -7.30 13.86 -4.04
CA ARG A 35 -7.53 14.99 -4.95
C ARG A 35 -7.28 14.60 -6.40
N MET A 36 -6.20 13.87 -6.67
CA MET A 36 -5.86 13.42 -8.01
C MET A 36 -6.83 12.35 -8.53
N GLN A 37 -7.41 11.50 -7.68
CA GLN A 37 -8.49 10.58 -8.06
C GLN A 37 -9.74 11.34 -8.52
N ILE A 38 -10.06 12.46 -7.89
CA ILE A 38 -11.20 13.31 -8.30
C ILE A 38 -10.89 14.10 -9.57
N GLU A 39 -9.66 14.59 -9.72
CA GLU A 39 -9.34 15.57 -10.76
C GLU A 39 -8.69 14.96 -12.00
N GLY A 40 -7.92 13.89 -11.86
CA GLY A 40 -7.14 13.23 -12.92
C GLY A 40 -5.92 14.00 -13.41
N ILE A 41 -6.15 15.27 -13.79
CA ILE A 41 -5.16 16.24 -14.25
C ILE A 41 -5.38 17.54 -13.48
N GLU A 42 -4.31 18.11 -12.95
CA GLU A 42 -4.37 19.40 -12.28
C GLU A 42 -3.05 20.18 -12.38
N LYS A 43 -3.11 21.51 -12.33
CA LYS A 43 -1.91 22.36 -12.22
C LYS A 43 -1.28 22.20 -10.85
N ALA A 44 0.04 22.05 -10.78
CA ALA A 44 0.77 21.95 -9.51
C ALA A 44 0.46 23.15 -8.58
N ALA A 45 0.40 24.37 -9.12
CA ALA A 45 0.02 25.56 -8.36
C ALA A 45 -1.38 25.47 -7.72
N LYS A 46 -2.36 24.89 -8.42
CA LYS A 46 -3.73 24.73 -7.89
C LYS A 46 -3.79 23.64 -6.82
N LEU A 47 -3.02 22.56 -6.96
CA LEU A 47 -2.86 21.54 -5.91
C LEU A 47 -2.21 22.11 -4.65
N SER A 48 -1.18 22.95 -4.80
CA SER A 48 -0.52 23.61 -3.67
C SER A 48 -1.49 24.45 -2.83
N ILE A 49 -2.29 25.29 -3.51
CA ILE A 49 -3.30 26.14 -2.84
C ILE A 49 -4.35 25.27 -2.14
N TRP A 50 -4.83 24.23 -2.83
CA TRP A 50 -5.82 23.32 -2.27
C TRP A 50 -5.30 22.61 -1.02
N LEU A 51 -4.09 22.06 -1.06
CA LEU A 51 -3.50 21.32 0.06
C LEU A 51 -3.32 22.20 1.30
N ARG A 52 -2.83 23.43 1.14
CA ARG A 52 -2.69 24.40 2.24
C ARG A 52 -4.04 24.72 2.90
N THR A 53 -5.10 24.80 2.09
CA THR A 53 -6.47 25.02 2.58
C THR A 53 -6.97 23.83 3.40
N GLN A 54 -6.64 22.59 3.00
CA GLN A 54 -7.08 21.39 3.72
C GLN A 54 -6.36 21.21 5.07
N VAL A 55 -5.06 21.47 5.12
CA VAL A 55 -4.23 21.19 6.31
C VAL A 55 -4.16 22.40 7.26
N GLN A 56 -4.68 23.57 6.85
CA GLN A 56 -4.66 24.82 7.62
C GLN A 56 -3.25 25.21 8.08
N ASN A 57 -2.24 24.92 7.25
CA ASN A 57 -0.84 25.19 7.53
C ASN A 57 -0.15 25.74 6.27
N ASP A 58 0.45 26.92 6.40
CA ASP A 58 1.08 27.65 5.29
C ASP A 58 2.48 27.14 4.95
N ASP A 59 3.12 26.37 5.83
CA ASP A 59 4.49 25.89 5.68
C ASP A 59 4.60 24.56 4.89
N ILE A 60 3.53 24.14 4.21
CA ILE A 60 3.55 22.89 3.44
C ILE A 60 4.26 23.09 2.09
N ASP A 61 5.37 22.36 1.92
CA ASP A 61 6.03 22.19 0.64
C ASP A 61 5.30 21.12 -0.20
N LEU A 62 4.74 21.55 -1.33
CA LEU A 62 4.05 20.64 -2.27
C LEU A 62 5.01 19.58 -2.81
N ARG A 63 6.28 19.92 -3.05
CA ARG A 63 7.26 18.99 -3.62
C ARG A 63 7.53 17.84 -2.66
N GLU A 64 7.68 18.13 -1.38
CA GLU A 64 7.85 17.12 -0.34
C GLU A 64 6.58 16.27 -0.19
N ALA A 65 5.41 16.91 -0.17
CA ALA A 65 4.12 16.20 -0.07
C ALA A 65 3.81 15.31 -1.29
N MET A 66 4.29 15.70 -2.48
CA MET A 66 4.14 14.94 -3.73
C MET A 66 5.21 13.88 -3.92
N ALA A 67 6.33 13.93 -3.19
CA ALA A 67 7.46 13.03 -3.40
C ALA A 67 7.06 11.54 -3.36
N PRO A 68 6.27 11.06 -2.37
CA PRO A 68 5.84 9.66 -2.35
C PRO A 68 5.05 9.24 -3.59
N LEU A 69 4.21 10.13 -4.15
CA LEU A 69 3.43 9.84 -5.34
C LEU A 69 4.30 9.85 -6.62
N MET A 70 5.29 10.72 -6.67
CA MET A 70 6.22 10.81 -7.81
C MET A 70 7.19 9.63 -7.83
N ASP A 71 7.76 9.29 -6.68
CA ASP A 71 8.76 8.23 -6.52
C ASP A 71 8.17 6.85 -6.78
N SER A 72 6.93 6.61 -6.31
CA SER A 72 6.16 5.40 -6.64
C SER A 72 5.63 5.37 -8.09
N GLY A 73 5.75 6.50 -8.82
CA GLY A 73 5.26 6.65 -10.18
C GLY A 73 3.73 6.62 -10.30
N VAL A 74 3.01 6.89 -9.21
CA VAL A 74 1.54 7.06 -9.18
C VAL A 74 1.14 8.30 -9.97
N VAL A 75 1.92 9.37 -9.82
CA VAL A 75 1.75 10.61 -10.59
C VAL A 75 2.97 10.91 -11.45
N ARG A 76 2.73 11.65 -12.53
CA ARG A 76 3.77 12.27 -13.35
C ARG A 76 3.59 13.77 -13.32
N VAL A 77 4.69 14.49 -13.12
CA VAL A 77 4.71 15.96 -13.18
C VAL A 77 5.50 16.34 -14.42
N GLU A 78 4.87 17.09 -15.33
CA GLU A 78 5.52 17.58 -16.54
C GLU A 78 5.23 19.05 -16.78
N LEU A 79 6.19 19.75 -17.38
CA LEU A 79 6.03 21.11 -17.86
C LEU A 79 5.33 21.08 -19.22
N LEU A 80 4.13 21.64 -19.32
CA LEU A 80 3.45 21.89 -20.59
C LEU A 80 3.56 23.36 -20.98
N GLY A 81 4.02 23.61 -22.20
CA GLY A 81 4.34 24.96 -22.67
C GLY A 81 5.58 25.54 -22.00
N LYS A 82 5.55 26.83 -21.63
CA LYS A 82 6.73 27.54 -21.12
C LYS A 82 6.87 27.55 -19.59
N THR A 83 5.77 27.42 -18.84
CA THR A 83 5.79 27.66 -17.38
C THR A 83 4.75 26.85 -16.59
N SER A 84 3.91 26.02 -17.22
CA SER A 84 2.83 25.33 -16.50
C SER A 84 3.23 23.91 -16.12
N GLU A 85 3.53 23.69 -14.84
CA GLU A 85 3.70 22.34 -14.29
C GLU A 85 2.33 21.70 -14.08
N ILE A 86 2.12 20.58 -14.75
CA ILE A 86 0.89 19.79 -14.72
C ILE A 86 1.19 18.45 -14.06
N VAL A 87 0.30 18.05 -13.15
CA VAL A 87 0.33 16.76 -12.47
C VAL A 87 -0.71 15.85 -13.12
N PHE A 88 -0.30 14.64 -13.47
CA PHE A 88 -1.11 13.62 -14.11
C PHE A 88 -1.18 12.38 -13.22
N LEU A 89 -2.39 11.90 -12.92
CA LEU A 89 -2.58 10.60 -12.27
C LEU A 89 -2.41 9.49 -13.30
N VAL A 90 -1.33 8.71 -13.22
CA VAL A 90 -1.02 7.67 -14.23
C VAL A 90 -1.22 6.25 -13.71
N LYS A 91 -1.15 6.09 -12.39
CA LYS A 91 -1.57 4.88 -11.68
C LYS A 91 -2.45 5.31 -10.52
N ASP A 92 -3.33 4.42 -10.09
CA ASP A 92 -3.98 4.55 -8.79
C ASP A 92 -3.55 3.39 -7.90
N VAL A 93 -3.75 3.53 -6.60
CA VAL A 93 -3.20 2.62 -5.57
C VAL A 93 -4.32 2.04 -4.74
N PHE A 94 -4.28 0.73 -4.53
CA PHE A 94 -5.22 0.03 -3.66
C PHE A 94 -4.48 -0.85 -2.66
N GLY A 95 -4.74 -0.62 -1.37
CA GLY A 95 -4.21 -1.41 -0.26
C GLY A 95 -5.26 -2.33 0.33
N TYR A 96 -4.95 -3.61 0.48
CA TYR A 96 -5.89 -4.61 0.98
C TYR A 96 -5.17 -5.78 1.67
N ARG A 97 -5.94 -6.57 2.42
CA ARG A 97 -5.50 -7.85 2.96
C ARG A 97 -5.94 -8.95 2.03
N GLU A 98 -4.98 -9.64 1.44
CA GLU A 98 -5.19 -10.82 0.61
C GLU A 98 -5.22 -12.08 1.47
N LEU A 99 -5.93 -13.12 1.01
CA LEU A 99 -5.80 -14.46 1.55
C LEU A 99 -4.37 -14.98 1.31
N PRO A 100 -3.69 -15.56 2.32
CA PRO A 100 -2.33 -16.10 2.17
C PRO A 100 -2.35 -17.46 1.44
N GLY A 101 -2.88 -17.49 0.21
CA GLY A 101 -3.17 -18.69 -0.56
C GLY A 101 -1.95 -19.59 -0.78
N ASP A 102 -0.81 -19.00 -1.18
CA ASP A 102 0.44 -19.74 -1.40
C ASP A 102 0.93 -20.41 -0.12
N SER A 103 0.91 -19.68 1.00
CA SER A 103 1.28 -20.19 2.33
C SER A 103 0.41 -21.37 2.75
N ILE A 104 -0.91 -21.27 2.56
CA ILE A 104 -1.88 -22.33 2.87
C ILE A 104 -1.62 -23.56 1.98
N LEU A 105 -1.51 -23.36 0.67
CA LEU A 105 -1.25 -24.43 -0.29
C LEU A 105 0.06 -25.16 0.06
N LYS A 106 1.12 -24.40 0.35
CA LYS A 106 2.40 -25.01 0.72
C LYS A 106 2.36 -25.76 2.04
N THR A 107 1.58 -25.26 3.00
CA THR A 107 1.37 -25.93 4.29
C THR A 107 0.70 -27.29 4.11
N ARG A 108 -0.30 -27.40 3.23
CA ARG A 108 -0.94 -28.70 2.93
C ARG A 108 0.05 -29.74 2.42
N GLU A 109 1.05 -29.31 1.65
CA GLU A 109 2.08 -30.20 1.10
C GLU A 109 3.16 -30.57 2.13
N THR A 110 3.57 -29.61 2.96
CA THR A 110 4.80 -29.70 3.76
C THR A 110 4.57 -29.95 5.24
N ILE A 111 3.47 -29.43 5.80
CA ILE A 111 3.12 -29.53 7.22
C ILE A 111 1.62 -29.85 7.38
N PRO A 112 1.15 -31.05 6.97
CA PRO A 112 -0.28 -31.40 6.96
C PRO A 112 -0.95 -31.34 8.33
N THR A 113 -0.18 -31.44 9.42
CA THR A 113 -0.67 -31.43 10.80
C THR A 113 -1.37 -30.13 11.17
N ILE A 114 -0.90 -28.98 10.63
CA ILE A 114 -1.48 -27.67 10.92
C ILE A 114 -2.38 -27.13 9.81
N ALA A 115 -2.43 -27.78 8.64
CA ALA A 115 -3.11 -27.25 7.45
C ALA A 115 -4.60 -26.92 7.70
N ALA A 116 -5.34 -27.85 8.29
CA ALA A 116 -6.77 -27.65 8.59
C ALA A 116 -6.98 -26.52 9.62
N LYS A 117 -6.12 -26.43 10.64
CA LYS A 117 -6.16 -25.38 11.65
C LYS A 117 -5.83 -24.01 11.04
N TYR A 118 -4.84 -23.95 10.15
CA TYR A 118 -4.45 -22.75 9.42
C TYR A 118 -5.61 -22.23 8.56
N GLU A 119 -6.23 -23.09 7.76
CA GLU A 119 -7.40 -22.74 6.96
C GLU A 119 -8.57 -22.26 7.81
N GLY A 120 -8.78 -22.88 8.97
CA GLY A 120 -9.79 -22.45 9.93
C GLY A 120 -9.60 -21.00 10.37
N PHE A 121 -8.39 -20.64 10.81
CA PHE A 121 -8.08 -19.27 11.24
C PHE A 121 -8.27 -18.25 10.11
N VAL A 122 -7.80 -18.56 8.91
CA VAL A 122 -7.91 -17.66 7.75
C VAL A 122 -9.38 -17.50 7.34
N THR A 123 -10.14 -18.60 7.31
CA THR A 123 -11.57 -18.57 6.96
C THR A 123 -12.36 -17.77 7.98
N GLU A 124 -12.08 -17.93 9.27
CA GLU A 124 -12.73 -17.16 10.35
C GLU A 124 -12.50 -15.66 10.19
N PHE A 125 -11.30 -15.24 9.78
CA PHE A 125 -10.98 -13.83 9.57
C PHE A 125 -11.75 -13.22 8.37
N PHE A 126 -11.72 -13.89 7.22
CA PHE A 126 -12.31 -13.35 5.99
C PHE A 126 -13.81 -13.62 5.85
N SER A 127 -14.34 -14.61 6.57
CA SER A 127 -15.75 -15.04 6.50
C SER A 127 -16.26 -15.48 7.88
N PRO A 128 -16.29 -14.57 8.87
CA PRO A 128 -16.78 -14.86 10.21
C PRO A 128 -18.28 -15.18 10.18
N PRO A 129 -18.76 -16.00 11.13
CA PRO A 129 -20.17 -16.31 11.22
C PRO A 129 -21.01 -15.06 11.55
N PRO A 130 -22.29 -15.02 11.13
CA PRO A 130 -23.21 -13.95 11.49
C PRO A 130 -23.26 -13.71 13.01
N PRO A 131 -23.41 -12.45 13.48
CA PRO A 131 -23.82 -11.26 12.72
C PRO A 131 -22.66 -10.49 12.07
N ASN A 132 -21.42 -10.96 12.21
CA ASN A 132 -20.24 -10.20 11.76
C ASN A 132 -20.13 -10.17 10.24
N LYS A 133 -19.74 -9.02 9.69
CA LYS A 133 -19.30 -8.91 8.29
C LYS A 133 -17.83 -9.29 8.23
N GLY A 134 -17.44 -10.08 7.24
CA GLY A 134 -16.03 -10.40 6.99
C GLY A 134 -15.19 -9.16 6.71
N TYR A 135 -13.88 -9.38 6.59
CA TYR A 135 -12.94 -8.32 6.27
C TYR A 135 -13.45 -7.50 5.08
N ASN A 136 -13.64 -6.20 5.30
CA ASN A 136 -13.97 -5.25 4.25
C ASN A 136 -13.03 -4.04 4.39
N PRO A 137 -12.22 -3.76 3.34
CA PRO A 137 -11.20 -2.71 3.36
C PRO A 137 -11.76 -1.29 3.47
N THR A 138 -13.07 -1.09 3.28
CA THR A 138 -13.74 0.21 3.17
C THR A 138 -14.90 0.40 4.15
N ILE A 139 -14.99 -0.37 5.24
CA ILE A 139 -16.14 -0.25 6.16
C ILE A 139 -16.19 1.15 6.77
N GLN A 140 -17.25 1.88 6.45
CA GLN A 140 -17.70 3.04 7.20
C GLN A 140 -18.04 2.59 8.62
N VAL A 141 -17.39 3.21 9.62
CA VAL A 141 -17.71 3.00 11.03
C VAL A 141 -19.18 3.36 11.24
N ASP A 142 -19.92 2.59 12.04
CA ASP A 142 -21.33 2.85 12.35
C ASP A 142 -21.57 4.23 13.02
N ASP A 143 -20.50 4.92 13.43
CA ASP A 143 -20.50 6.30 13.91
C ASP A 143 -20.21 7.29 12.75
N PRO A 144 -21.18 8.14 12.36
CA PRO A 144 -21.00 9.13 11.30
C PRO A 144 -19.97 10.23 11.63
N ASN A 145 -19.47 10.30 12.87
CA ASN A 145 -18.40 11.22 13.28
C ASN A 145 -17.03 10.55 13.44
N SER A 146 -16.95 9.22 13.32
CA SER A 146 -15.66 8.53 13.36
C SER A 146 -14.99 8.65 12.00
N PRO A 147 -13.69 9.02 11.94
CA PRO A 147 -12.96 9.02 10.68
C PRO A 147 -13.01 7.61 10.09
N ILE A 148 -13.27 7.50 8.78
CA ILE A 148 -13.17 6.24 8.04
C ILE A 148 -11.71 5.79 8.18
N LEU A 149 -11.45 4.87 9.11
CA LEU A 149 -10.11 4.37 9.33
C LEU A 149 -9.88 3.24 8.32
N GLU A 150 -9.51 3.64 7.11
CA GLU A 150 -9.23 2.71 6.02
C GLU A 150 -8.06 1.82 6.42
N ASP A 151 -8.24 0.50 6.33
CA ASP A 151 -7.20 -0.48 6.69
C ASP A 151 -5.92 -0.30 5.86
N ARG A 152 -6.02 0.42 4.72
CA ARG A 152 -4.88 0.84 3.90
C ARG A 152 -3.78 1.55 4.70
N GLU A 153 -4.10 2.38 5.69
CA GLU A 153 -3.08 3.08 6.48
C GLU A 153 -2.31 2.11 7.39
N LYS A 154 -3.01 1.17 8.01
CA LYS A 154 -2.40 0.14 8.86
C LYS A 154 -1.50 -0.77 8.03
N ILE A 155 -2.03 -1.26 6.91
CA ILE A 155 -1.29 -2.05 5.92
C ILE A 155 -0.03 -1.29 5.48
N SER A 156 -0.15 -0.01 5.18
CA SER A 156 0.97 0.81 4.71
C SER A 156 2.08 0.96 5.74
N ARG A 157 1.75 1.11 7.03
CA ARG A 157 2.76 1.15 8.10
C ARG A 157 3.55 -0.16 8.19
N ILE A 158 2.86 -1.29 8.06
CA ILE A 158 3.50 -2.61 8.08
C ILE A 158 4.41 -2.80 6.87
N LEU A 159 3.94 -2.40 5.68
CA LEU A 159 4.67 -2.59 4.42
C LEU A 159 5.87 -1.65 4.32
N ALA A 160 5.74 -0.40 4.72
CA ALA A 160 6.84 0.57 4.64
C ALA A 160 7.96 0.30 5.67
N ASP A 161 7.67 -0.31 6.81
CA ASP A 161 8.70 -0.72 7.76
C ASP A 161 9.52 -1.89 7.19
N ARG A 162 10.79 -1.64 6.91
CA ARG A 162 11.68 -2.61 6.26
C ARG A 162 11.88 -3.89 7.07
N ILE A 163 11.82 -3.83 8.40
CA ILE A 163 12.02 -5.01 9.25
C ILE A 163 10.73 -5.83 9.28
N GLN A 164 9.59 -5.16 9.49
CA GLN A 164 8.27 -5.81 9.46
C GLN A 164 8.00 -6.44 8.10
N TYR A 165 8.24 -5.70 7.01
CA TYR A 165 8.09 -6.19 5.65
C TYR A 165 8.91 -7.46 5.42
N ARG A 166 10.22 -7.46 5.77
CA ARG A 166 11.08 -8.64 5.57
C ARG A 166 10.60 -9.87 6.36
N VAL A 167 10.18 -9.68 7.61
CA VAL A 167 9.63 -10.78 8.43
C VAL A 167 8.30 -11.27 7.84
N MET A 168 7.38 -10.37 7.52
CA MET A 168 6.09 -10.72 6.92
C MET A 168 6.26 -11.43 5.56
N THR A 169 7.11 -10.92 4.67
CA THR A 169 7.41 -11.55 3.38
C THR A 169 7.97 -12.95 3.54
N SER A 170 8.74 -13.21 4.60
CA SER A 170 9.28 -14.57 4.84
C SER A 170 8.18 -15.61 5.06
N LEU A 171 7.01 -15.20 5.56
CA LEU A 171 5.84 -16.04 5.86
C LEU A 171 4.87 -16.19 4.67
N ARG A 172 5.05 -15.41 3.59
CA ARG A 172 4.17 -15.46 2.39
C ARG A 172 4.18 -16.84 1.71
N GLU A 173 5.30 -17.55 1.78
CA GLU A 173 5.47 -18.86 1.13
C GLU A 173 4.97 -20.03 1.98
N GLN A 174 5.18 -19.97 3.31
CA GLN A 174 4.79 -21.03 4.25
C GLN A 174 4.98 -20.56 5.70
N PRO A 175 4.37 -21.24 6.68
CA PRO A 175 4.68 -21.06 8.09
C PRO A 175 6.13 -21.41 8.42
N LEU A 176 6.75 -20.63 9.31
CA LEU A 176 8.16 -20.78 9.69
C LEU A 176 8.36 -20.60 11.19
N SER A 177 9.42 -21.22 11.74
CA SER A 177 9.86 -20.96 13.11
C SER A 177 10.59 -19.61 13.21
N ILE A 178 10.72 -19.08 14.43
CA ILE A 178 11.54 -17.87 14.68
C ILE A 178 12.99 -18.09 14.22
N ALA A 179 13.52 -19.31 14.34
CA ALA A 179 14.87 -19.64 13.92
C ALA A 179 15.04 -19.55 12.40
N ASP A 180 14.10 -20.10 11.64
CA ASP A 180 14.14 -20.10 10.18
C ASP A 180 13.98 -18.69 9.62
N ILE A 181 13.07 -17.90 10.19
CA ILE A 181 12.88 -16.49 9.81
C ILE A 181 14.14 -15.68 10.13
N SER A 182 14.74 -15.88 11.30
CA SER A 182 16.00 -15.25 11.70
C SER A 182 17.13 -15.58 10.72
N GLN A 183 17.23 -16.83 10.27
CA GLN A 183 18.20 -17.24 9.26
C GLN A 183 17.91 -16.59 7.89
N LYS A 184 16.66 -16.66 7.39
CA LYS A 184 16.25 -16.13 6.08
C LYS A 184 16.38 -14.61 5.99
N THR A 185 16.14 -13.90 7.09
CA THR A 185 16.20 -12.43 7.16
C THR A 185 17.53 -11.90 7.70
N SER A 186 18.38 -12.77 8.25
CA SER A 186 19.60 -12.37 8.98
C SER A 186 19.34 -11.38 10.13
N LEU A 187 18.11 -11.38 10.67
CA LEU A 187 17.72 -10.58 11.83
C LEU A 187 17.91 -11.39 13.12
N PRO A 188 18.29 -10.76 14.25
CA PRO A 188 18.33 -11.45 15.53
C PRO A 188 16.96 -12.04 15.90
N LYS A 189 16.94 -13.25 16.49
CA LYS A 189 15.70 -13.92 16.94
C LYS A 189 14.83 -13.04 17.84
N SER A 190 15.45 -12.22 18.69
CA SER A 190 14.76 -11.27 19.57
C SER A 190 14.00 -10.17 18.81
N ILE A 191 14.53 -9.73 17.66
CA ILE A 191 13.88 -8.75 16.78
C ILE A 191 12.74 -9.43 16.01
N VAL A 192 13.01 -10.61 15.45
CA VAL A 192 11.99 -11.41 14.74
C VAL A 192 10.79 -11.66 15.64
N GLN A 193 11.02 -12.10 16.88
CA GLN A 193 9.96 -12.36 17.85
C GLN A 193 9.12 -11.10 18.15
N LYS A 194 9.76 -9.95 18.38
CA LYS A 194 9.05 -8.68 18.60
C LYS A 194 8.17 -8.29 17.42
N VAL A 195 8.70 -8.46 16.21
CA VAL A 195 7.97 -8.15 14.98
C VAL A 195 6.79 -9.10 14.79
N LEU A 196 6.96 -10.40 15.02
CA LEU A 196 5.86 -11.37 14.91
C LEU A 196 4.72 -11.06 15.88
N PHE A 197 5.03 -10.70 17.13
CA PHE A 197 4.00 -10.26 18.08
C PHE A 197 3.30 -8.96 17.65
N ALA A 198 4.02 -8.01 17.05
CA ALA A 198 3.41 -6.81 16.49
C ALA A 198 2.48 -7.14 15.31
N LEU A 199 2.91 -8.04 14.42
CA LEU A 199 2.10 -8.51 13.29
C LEU A 199 0.86 -9.29 13.78
N GLU A 200 0.97 -10.07 14.85
CA GLU A 200 -0.17 -10.77 15.47
C GLU A 200 -1.18 -9.78 16.07
N ALA A 201 -0.70 -8.75 16.78
CA ALA A 201 -1.56 -7.70 17.33
C ALA A 201 -2.35 -6.95 16.25
N GLU A 202 -1.74 -6.76 15.07
CA GLU A 202 -2.39 -6.16 13.89
C GLU A 202 -3.18 -7.18 13.04
N ARG A 203 -3.39 -8.41 13.54
CA ARG A 203 -4.09 -9.51 12.86
C ARG A 203 -3.49 -9.85 11.48
N VAL A 204 -2.19 -9.74 11.34
CA VAL A 204 -1.43 -10.11 10.13
C VAL A 204 -0.84 -11.51 10.25
N ALA A 205 -0.33 -11.87 11.41
CA ALA A 205 0.29 -13.17 11.68
C ALA A 205 -0.51 -13.97 12.72
N ILE A 206 -0.30 -15.28 12.74
CA ILE A 206 -0.82 -16.22 13.73
C ILE A 206 0.27 -17.18 14.20
N ARG A 207 0.13 -17.66 15.43
CA ARG A 207 1.02 -18.63 16.06
C ARG A 207 0.38 -20.00 16.17
N PHE A 208 1.14 -21.03 15.81
CA PHE A 208 0.84 -22.44 16.06
C PHE A 208 1.67 -22.89 17.27
N GLU A 209 1.09 -22.83 18.46
CA GLU A 209 1.82 -23.01 19.73
C GLU A 209 2.44 -24.40 19.90
N GLU A 210 1.76 -25.45 19.43
CA GLU A 210 2.21 -26.84 19.57
C GLU A 210 3.43 -27.13 18.67
N GLU A 211 3.48 -26.49 17.50
CA GLU A 211 4.52 -26.68 16.50
C GLU A 211 5.64 -25.63 16.55
N ASP A 212 5.49 -24.58 17.38
CA ASP A 212 6.37 -23.40 17.45
C ASP A 212 6.58 -22.72 16.07
N LEU A 213 5.48 -22.64 15.30
CA LEU A 213 5.46 -22.04 13.96
C LEU A 213 4.63 -20.77 13.92
N TRP A 214 4.99 -19.89 13.01
CA TRP A 214 4.26 -18.67 12.69
C TRP A 214 3.80 -18.71 11.23
N GLY A 215 2.56 -18.32 10.97
CA GLY A 215 2.00 -18.17 9.63
C GLY A 215 1.36 -16.79 9.43
N LEU A 216 1.01 -16.46 8.19
CA LEU A 216 0.23 -15.25 7.91
C LEU A 216 -1.25 -15.54 8.14
N LEU A 217 -1.92 -14.78 8.99
CA LEU A 217 -3.38 -14.76 9.01
C LEU A 217 -3.93 -14.05 7.77
N THR A 218 -3.26 -12.96 7.39
CA THR A 218 -3.57 -12.16 6.22
C THR A 218 -2.29 -11.78 5.51
N ASN A 219 -2.37 -11.56 4.21
CA ASN A 219 -1.26 -11.04 3.41
C ASN A 219 -1.54 -9.58 3.05
N PRO A 220 -1.04 -8.59 3.82
CA PRO A 220 -1.09 -7.18 3.42
C PRO A 220 -0.44 -6.99 2.05
N ARG A 221 -1.17 -6.32 1.16
CA ARG A 221 -0.77 -6.02 -0.22
C ARG A 221 -1.11 -4.57 -0.56
N ILE A 222 -0.24 -3.94 -1.33
CA ILE A 222 -0.53 -2.67 -2.01
C ILE A 222 -0.15 -2.84 -3.47
N GLU A 223 -1.10 -2.58 -4.34
CA GLU A 223 -0.94 -2.75 -5.78
C GLU A 223 -1.43 -1.51 -6.53
N THR A 224 -0.97 -1.38 -7.76
CA THR A 224 -1.41 -0.31 -8.67
C THR A 224 -2.36 -0.83 -9.72
N PHE A 225 -3.28 0.02 -10.16
CA PHE A 225 -4.18 -0.26 -11.28
C PHE A 225 -4.32 0.96 -12.20
N LEU A 226 -4.78 0.72 -13.43
CA LEU A 226 -5.06 1.77 -14.41
C LEU A 226 -6.28 2.59 -13.95
N PRO A 227 -6.17 3.91 -13.74
CA PRO A 227 -7.30 4.75 -13.34
C PRO A 227 -8.25 5.05 -14.51
N GLU A 228 -8.90 4.02 -15.08
CA GLU A 228 -9.83 4.18 -16.21
C GLU A 228 -10.98 5.13 -15.91
N TYR A 229 -11.40 5.18 -14.64
CA TYR A 229 -12.47 6.05 -14.15
C TYR A 229 -12.16 7.55 -14.31
N VAL A 230 -10.90 7.92 -14.53
CA VAL A 230 -10.49 9.30 -14.78
C VAL A 230 -10.77 9.75 -16.23
N LEU A 231 -10.90 8.82 -17.19
CA LEU A 231 -11.10 9.18 -18.60
C LEU A 231 -12.36 10.03 -18.84
N PRO A 232 -13.54 9.71 -18.25
CA PRO A 232 -14.71 10.58 -18.31
C PRO A 232 -14.48 11.96 -17.67
N ILE A 233 -13.68 12.04 -16.59
CA ILE A 233 -13.35 13.29 -15.89
C ILE A 233 -12.53 14.20 -16.81
N ILE A 234 -11.49 13.67 -17.45
CA ILE A 234 -10.67 14.40 -18.42
C ILE A 234 -11.53 14.87 -19.60
N SER A 235 -12.39 14.00 -20.13
CA SER A 235 -13.28 14.32 -21.25
C SER A 235 -14.21 15.49 -20.91
N LYS A 236 -14.81 15.46 -19.71
CA LYS A 236 -15.64 16.55 -19.19
C LYS A 236 -14.83 17.85 -19.09
N LYS A 237 -13.69 17.83 -18.39
CA LYS A 237 -12.80 18.99 -18.23
C LYS A 237 -12.34 19.60 -19.55
N LEU A 238 -12.08 18.77 -20.56
CA LEU A 238 -11.70 19.23 -21.90
C LEU A 238 -12.87 19.96 -22.58
N SER A 239 -14.09 19.43 -22.49
CA SER A 239 -15.29 20.06 -23.07
C SER A 239 -15.67 21.36 -22.37
N GLU A 240 -15.45 21.43 -21.05
CA GLU A 240 -15.64 22.63 -20.22
C GLU A 240 -14.46 23.63 -20.32
N LYS A 241 -13.42 23.30 -21.10
CA LYS A 241 -12.20 24.10 -21.31
C LYS A 241 -11.40 24.38 -20.03
N GLU A 242 -11.52 23.53 -19.01
CA GLU A 242 -10.71 23.59 -17.80
C GLU A 242 -9.26 23.13 -18.04
N ILE A 243 -9.07 22.24 -19.01
CA ILE A 243 -7.77 21.74 -19.46
C ILE A 243 -7.58 21.98 -20.96
N SER A 244 -6.33 22.04 -21.41
CA SER A 244 -6.01 22.18 -22.84
C SER A 244 -6.10 20.83 -23.57
N PRO A 245 -6.34 20.83 -24.90
CA PRO A 245 -6.25 19.62 -25.71
C PRO A 245 -4.87 18.95 -25.63
N GLU A 246 -3.80 19.73 -25.50
CA GLU A 246 -2.43 19.24 -25.31
C GLU A 246 -2.28 18.47 -24.00
N ALA A 247 -2.82 18.99 -22.89
CA ALA A 247 -2.77 18.31 -21.60
C ALA A 247 -3.58 17.01 -21.60
N ALA A 248 -4.78 17.04 -22.18
CA ALA A 248 -5.61 15.83 -22.30
C ALA A 248 -4.91 14.75 -23.15
N ARG A 249 -4.33 15.13 -24.30
CA ARG A 249 -3.57 14.22 -25.14
C ARG A 249 -2.35 13.67 -24.42
N ARG A 250 -1.60 14.52 -23.71
CA ARG A 250 -0.40 14.10 -22.98
C ARG A 250 -0.73 13.09 -21.89
N HIS A 251 -1.85 13.27 -21.19
CA HIS A 251 -2.29 12.29 -20.19
C HIS A 251 -2.56 10.93 -20.82
N LEU A 252 -3.26 10.87 -21.96
CA LEU A 252 -3.49 9.61 -22.67
C LEU A 252 -2.17 8.96 -23.11
N GLU A 253 -1.21 9.73 -23.61
CA GLU A 253 0.13 9.23 -23.95
C GLU A 253 0.83 8.63 -22.72
N LEU A 254 0.75 9.28 -21.56
CA LEU A 254 1.34 8.79 -20.31
C LEU A 254 0.67 7.50 -19.81
N LEU A 255 -0.66 7.39 -19.93
CA LEU A 255 -1.38 6.17 -19.61
C LEU A 255 -0.96 5.02 -20.54
N ILE A 256 -0.82 5.28 -21.83
CA ILE A 256 -0.33 4.29 -22.81
C ILE A 256 1.12 3.90 -22.52
N GLN A 257 1.99 4.84 -22.14
CA GLN A 257 3.37 4.52 -21.76
C GLN A 257 3.45 3.67 -20.49
N THR A 258 2.51 3.85 -19.56
CA THR A 258 2.50 3.16 -18.28
C THR A 258 1.84 1.78 -18.36
N TRP A 259 0.77 1.64 -19.15
CA TRP A 259 -0.10 0.45 -19.19
C TRP A 259 -0.25 -0.19 -20.57
N GLY A 260 0.21 0.49 -21.62
CA GLY A 260 0.18 -0.05 -22.97
C GLY A 260 1.04 -1.28 -23.04
N VAL A 261 0.43 -2.42 -23.40
CA VAL A 261 1.18 -3.64 -23.67
C VAL A 261 2.09 -3.36 -24.85
N THR A 262 3.40 -3.28 -24.60
CA THR A 262 4.39 -3.37 -25.67
C THR A 262 4.27 -4.77 -26.25
N LYS A 263 3.56 -4.90 -27.36
CA LYS A 263 3.59 -6.12 -28.16
C LYS A 263 4.95 -6.30 -28.81
#